data_AF-A0A950ENZ7-F1
#
_entry.id   AF-A0A950ENZ7-F1
#
_cell.length_a   1.000
_cell.length_b   1.000
_cell.length_c   1.000
_cell.angle_alpha   90.00
_cell.angle_beta   90.00
_cell.angle_gamma   90.00
#
_symmetry.space_group_name_H-M   'P 1'
#
loop_
_entity.id
_entity.type
_entity.pdbx_description
1 polymer ?
#
loop_
_entity_poly.entity_id
_entity_poly.type
_entity_poly.pdbx_seq_one_letter_code
_entity_poly.pdbx_strand_id
1 'polypeptide(L)'
;MTEARYEEHSEEQPASDHHREVPALLRQAWETATGDGEPLEALGATRALKAHLSTWEAQLVKEAIAGGATWETIGDSVGVSRQAAWDRFHHDVHDLRRQMRKDMHDVRRKYR
;
A
#
# COMPACT_ATOMS: atom_id res chain seq x y z
N MET A 1 -4.49 26.69 -43.86
CA MET A 1 -5.47 26.30 -42.83
C MET A 1 -4.97 25.00 -42.23
N THR A 2 -4.73 25.03 -40.94
CA THR A 2 -3.92 24.09 -40.17
C THR A 2 -4.88 23.23 -39.37
N GLU A 3 -4.90 21.91 -39.58
CA GLU A 3 -5.47 21.00 -38.59
C GLU A 3 -4.46 19.91 -38.28
N ALA A 4 -3.92 20.05 -37.09
CA ALA A 4 -2.94 19.17 -36.49
C ALA A 4 -3.59 17.80 -36.26
N ARG A 5 -2.97 16.78 -36.84
CA ARG A 5 -3.15 15.39 -36.48
C ARG A 5 -2.72 15.25 -35.02
N TYR A 6 -3.68 15.08 -34.11
CA TYR A 6 -3.39 14.72 -32.72
C TYR A 6 -2.86 13.28 -32.74
N GLU A 7 -1.54 13.14 -32.72
CA GLU A 7 -0.88 11.88 -32.39
C GLU A 7 -1.15 11.60 -30.92
N GLU A 8 -1.99 10.60 -30.66
CA GLU A 8 -2.13 9.95 -29.35
C GLU A 8 -0.75 9.47 -28.89
N HIS A 9 -0.09 10.29 -28.07
CA HIS A 9 0.95 9.80 -27.18
C HIS A 9 0.28 9.01 -26.07
N SER A 10 -0.08 7.76 -26.36
CA SER A 10 -0.21 6.75 -25.33
C SER A 10 1.20 6.48 -24.81
N GLU A 11 1.63 7.27 -23.83
CA GLU A 11 2.75 6.91 -22.98
C GLU A 11 2.36 5.64 -22.22
N GLU A 12 2.67 4.48 -22.80
CA GLU A 12 2.76 3.22 -22.06
C GLU A 12 3.82 3.43 -20.98
N GLN A 13 3.38 3.89 -19.81
CA GLN A 13 4.19 3.87 -18.61
C GLN A 13 4.65 2.43 -18.41
N PRO A 14 5.97 2.15 -18.42
CA PRO A 14 6.45 0.80 -18.20
C PRO A 14 5.94 0.37 -16.84
N ALA A 15 5.12 -0.67 -16.81
CA ALA A 15 4.69 -1.32 -15.58
C ALA A 15 5.95 -1.74 -14.84
N SER A 16 6.35 -0.92 -13.87
CA SER A 16 7.47 -1.23 -13.01
C SER A 16 7.11 -2.53 -12.31
N ASP A 17 7.83 -3.60 -12.68
CA ASP A 17 7.75 -4.92 -12.07
C ASP A 17 8.35 -4.85 -10.66
N HIS A 18 7.71 -4.07 -9.79
CA HIS A 18 7.95 -4.07 -8.37
C HIS A 18 7.12 -5.23 -7.83
N HIS A 19 7.66 -6.44 -7.91
CA HIS A 19 7.09 -7.58 -7.22
C HIS A 19 7.03 -7.24 -5.73
N ARG A 20 5.83 -6.93 -5.26
CA ARG A 20 5.61 -6.49 -3.89
C ARG A 20 5.84 -7.69 -2.97
N GLU A 21 6.90 -7.64 -2.17
CA GLU A 21 7.23 -8.73 -1.26
C GLU A 21 6.20 -8.82 -0.12
N VAL A 22 5.47 -9.93 -0.09
CA VAL A 22 4.51 -10.23 0.99
C VAL A 22 5.27 -10.52 2.29
N PRO A 23 4.99 -9.82 3.39
CA PRO A 23 5.65 -10.05 4.67
C PRO A 23 5.50 -11.51 5.13
N ALA A 24 6.58 -12.10 5.65
CA ALA A 24 6.62 -13.51 6.04
C ALA A 24 5.51 -13.88 7.05
N LEU A 25 5.23 -13.00 8.01
CA LEU A 25 4.15 -13.19 8.99
C LEU A 25 2.76 -13.22 8.35
N LEU A 26 2.52 -12.42 7.31
CA LEU A 26 1.25 -12.42 6.58
C LEU A 26 1.07 -13.74 5.81
N ARG A 27 2.13 -14.21 5.16
CA ARG A 27 2.14 -15.49 4.44
C ARG A 27 1.94 -16.68 5.38
N GLN A 28 2.67 -16.71 6.49
CA GLN A 28 2.54 -17.76 7.50
C GLN A 28 1.12 -17.82 8.08
N ALA A 29 0.54 -16.66 8.44
CA ALA A 29 -0.81 -16.61 8.97
C ALA A 29 -1.86 -17.08 7.94
N TRP A 30 -1.65 -16.80 6.65
CA TRP A 30 -2.49 -17.33 5.56
C TRP A 30 -2.38 -18.85 5.44
N GLU A 31 -1.16 -19.39 5.41
CA GLU A 31 -0.92 -20.83 5.31
C GLU A 31 -1.53 -21.59 6.50
N THR A 32 -1.34 -21.10 7.72
CA THR A 32 -1.93 -21.73 8.92
C THR A 32 -3.46 -21.62 8.94
N ALA A 33 -4.03 -20.48 8.52
CA ALA A 33 -5.49 -20.29 8.52
C ALA A 33 -6.21 -21.12 7.45
N THR A 34 -5.53 -21.50 6.37
CA THR A 34 -6.11 -22.22 5.22
C THR A 34 -5.68 -23.68 5.11
N GLY A 35 -4.76 -24.13 5.96
CA GLY A 35 -4.36 -25.54 6.05
C GLY A 35 -5.35 -26.42 6.80
N ASP A 36 -5.15 -27.74 6.71
CA ASP A 36 -6.01 -28.77 7.33
C ASP A 36 -5.67 -29.05 8.81
N GLY A 37 -5.13 -28.05 9.53
CA GLY A 37 -4.68 -28.18 10.92
C GLY A 37 -5.82 -28.12 11.96
N GLU A 38 -5.45 -28.01 13.25
CA GLU A 38 -6.42 -27.91 14.34
C GLU A 38 -7.31 -26.65 14.21
N PRO A 39 -8.65 -26.75 14.31
CA PRO A 39 -9.54 -25.62 14.06
C PRO A 39 -9.30 -24.38 14.95
N LEU A 40 -8.89 -24.59 16.21
CA LEU A 40 -8.57 -23.48 17.12
C LEU A 40 -7.28 -22.76 16.73
N GLU A 41 -6.31 -23.49 16.16
CA GLU A 41 -5.08 -22.91 15.62
C GLU A 41 -5.40 -22.07 14.38
N ALA A 42 -6.19 -22.60 13.44
CA ALA A 42 -6.65 -21.88 12.25
C ALA A 42 -7.44 -20.61 12.61
N LEU A 43 -8.26 -20.64 13.67
CA LEU A 43 -8.96 -19.46 14.17
C LEU A 43 -7.99 -18.40 14.73
N GLY A 44 -6.98 -18.84 15.48
CA GLY A 44 -5.90 -17.98 15.98
C GLY A 44 -5.13 -17.33 14.83
N ALA A 45 -4.78 -18.10 13.81
CA ALA A 45 -4.10 -17.63 12.60
C ALA A 45 -4.97 -16.66 11.80
N THR A 46 -6.27 -16.91 11.67
CA THR A 46 -7.22 -15.99 11.01
C THR A 46 -7.27 -14.64 11.71
N ARG A 47 -7.26 -14.63 13.05
CA ARG A 47 -7.18 -13.39 13.83
C ARG A 47 -5.86 -12.64 13.58
N ALA A 48 -4.74 -13.36 13.56
CA ALA A 48 -3.43 -12.76 13.26
C ALA A 48 -3.37 -12.21 11.82
N LEU A 49 -3.88 -12.98 10.86
CA LEU A 49 -4.00 -12.60 9.45
C LEU A 49 -4.76 -11.29 9.29
N LYS A 50 -5.90 -11.12 9.98
CA LYS A 50 -6.68 -9.87 9.94
C LYS A 50 -5.88 -8.66 10.44
N ALA A 51 -5.06 -8.83 11.48
CA ALA A 51 -4.20 -7.77 11.98
C ALA A 51 -3.07 -7.43 10.98
N HIS A 52 -2.41 -8.44 10.42
CA HIS A 52 -1.36 -8.26 9.42
C HIS A 52 -1.89 -7.63 8.13
N LEU A 53 -3.10 -7.99 7.69
CA LEU A 53 -3.77 -7.38 6.55
C LEU A 53 -4.04 -5.90 6.76
N SER A 54 -4.43 -5.47 7.97
CA SER A 54 -4.62 -4.05 8.25
C SER A 54 -3.32 -3.25 8.13
N THR A 55 -2.20 -3.81 8.60
CA THR A 55 -0.87 -3.19 8.42
C THR A 55 -0.48 -3.15 6.95
N TRP A 56 -0.76 -4.22 6.22
CA TRP A 56 -0.50 -4.30 4.79
C TRP A 56 -1.30 -3.27 3.98
N GLU A 57 -2.60 -3.12 4.26
CA GLU A 57 -3.44 -2.10 3.64
C GLU A 57 -2.87 -0.68 3.85
N ALA A 58 -2.39 -0.36 5.05
CA ALA A 58 -1.76 0.93 5.32
C ALA A 58 -0.48 1.14 4.46
N GLN A 59 0.29 0.08 4.19
CA GLN A 59 1.42 0.15 3.27
C GLN A 59 0.96 0.41 1.83
N LEU A 60 -0.07 -0.29 1.36
CA LEU A 60 -0.62 -0.09 0.02
C LEU A 60 -1.16 1.33 -0.17
N VAL A 61 -1.84 1.87 0.85
CA VAL A 61 -2.34 3.26 0.86
C VAL A 61 -1.17 4.25 0.75
N LYS A 62 -0.06 4.01 1.46
CA LYS A 62 1.13 4.85 1.36
C LYS A 62 1.70 4.86 -0.06
N GLU A 63 1.82 3.69 -0.67
CA GLU A 63 2.30 3.54 -2.05
C GLU A 63 1.36 4.23 -3.04
N ALA A 64 0.04 4.07 -2.87
CA ALA A 64 -0.96 4.72 -3.71
C ALA A 64 -0.86 6.25 -3.62
N ILE A 65 -0.74 6.81 -2.42
CA ILE A 65 -0.56 8.27 -2.24
C ILE A 65 0.76 8.75 -2.83
N ALA A 66 1.84 7.97 -2.69
CA ALA A 66 3.12 8.29 -3.32
C ALA A 66 3.03 8.29 -4.85
N GLY A 67 2.20 7.41 -5.42
CA GLY A 67 1.82 7.38 -6.83
C GLY A 67 0.78 8.43 -7.26
N GLY A 68 0.34 9.30 -6.35
CA GLY A 68 -0.59 10.40 -6.66
C GLY A 68 -2.08 10.08 -6.47
N ALA A 69 -2.43 8.92 -5.92
CA ALA A 69 -3.83 8.59 -5.63
C ALA A 69 -4.45 9.57 -4.62
N THR A 70 -5.73 9.88 -4.83
CA THR A 70 -6.50 10.73 -3.93
C THR A 70 -7.17 9.90 -2.83
N TRP A 71 -7.54 10.54 -1.72
CA TRP A 71 -8.30 9.91 -0.64
C TRP A 71 -9.67 9.38 -1.07
N GLU A 72 -10.25 9.96 -2.12
CA GLU A 72 -11.51 9.48 -2.71
C GLU A 72 -11.28 8.14 -3.41
N THR A 73 -10.31 8.09 -4.33
CA THR A 73 -9.91 6.85 -5.02
C THR A 73 -9.52 5.73 -4.05
N ILE A 74 -8.82 6.08 -2.96
CA ILE A 74 -8.46 5.13 -1.91
C ILE A 74 -9.70 4.60 -1.20
N GLY A 75 -10.63 5.48 -0.80
CA GLY A 75 -11.89 5.10 -0.17
C GLY A 75 -12.70 4.15 -1.05
N ASP A 76 -12.87 4.49 -2.33
CA ASP A 76 -13.57 3.64 -3.29
C ASP A 76 -12.92 2.26 -3.41
N SER A 77 -11.58 2.21 -3.43
CA SER A 77 -10.82 0.96 -3.55
C SER A 77 -10.96 0.05 -2.33
N VAL A 78 -11.06 0.62 -1.12
CA VAL A 78 -11.24 -0.14 0.13
C VAL A 78 -12.71 -0.26 0.57
N GLY A 79 -13.65 0.23 -0.23
CA GLY A 79 -15.09 0.14 0.01
C GLY A 79 -15.61 1.03 1.15
N VAL A 80 -14.96 2.17 1.42
CA VAL A 80 -15.42 3.14 2.43
C VAL A 80 -15.45 4.57 1.86
N SER A 81 -16.12 5.48 2.55
CA SER A 81 -16.10 6.89 2.13
C SER A 81 -14.69 7.50 2.21
N ARG A 82 -14.45 8.56 1.44
CA ARG A 82 -13.22 9.38 1.52
C ARG A 82 -12.87 9.75 2.97
N GLN A 83 -13.85 10.21 3.76
CA GLN A 83 -13.63 10.63 5.13
C GLN A 83 -13.23 9.43 6.02
N ALA A 84 -13.91 8.28 5.86
CA ALA A 84 -13.57 7.07 6.59
C ALA A 84 -12.18 6.54 6.21
N ALA A 85 -11.77 6.64 4.95
CA ALA A 85 -10.42 6.30 4.51
C ALA A 85 -9.37 7.23 5.13
N TRP A 86 -9.63 8.53 5.15
CA TRP A 86 -8.75 9.49 5.81
C TRP A 86 -8.64 9.18 7.31
N ASP A 87 -9.75 9.07 8.02
CA ASP A 87 -9.77 8.76 9.46
C ASP A 87 -8.98 7.48 9.77
N ARG A 88 -9.12 6.45 8.93
CA ARG A 88 -8.47 5.14 9.10
C ARG A 88 -6.96 5.16 8.83
N PHE A 89 -6.48 5.87 7.81
CA PHE A 89 -5.10 5.69 7.31
C PHE A 89 -4.21 6.94 7.43
N HIS A 90 -4.75 8.13 7.72
CA HIS A 90 -3.97 9.37 7.70
C HIS A 90 -2.77 9.35 8.65
N HIS A 91 -2.94 8.79 9.86
CA HIS A 91 -1.87 8.72 10.86
C HIS A 91 -0.67 7.92 10.34
N ASP A 92 -0.92 6.72 9.80
CA ASP A 92 0.13 5.84 9.26
C ASP A 92 0.89 6.49 8.10
N VAL A 93 0.19 7.23 7.24
CA VAL A 93 0.77 7.94 6.09
C VAL A 93 1.61 9.14 6.54
N HIS A 94 1.16 9.89 7.56
CA HIS A 94 1.90 11.02 8.09
C HIS A 94 3.25 10.60 8.71
N ASP A 95 3.28 9.47 9.40
CA ASP A 95 4.52 8.91 9.94
C ASP A 95 5.51 8.53 8.85
N LEU A 96 5.05 7.97 7.73
CA LEU A 96 5.93 7.69 6.58
C LEU A 96 6.55 8.97 6.01
N ARG A 97 5.74 10.01 5.76
CA ARG A 97 6.27 11.29 5.24
C ARG A 97 7.28 11.91 6.18
N ARG A 98 7.18 11.67 7.48
CA ARG A 98 8.18 12.08 8.47
C ARG A 98 9.45 11.24 8.34
N GLN A 99 9.32 9.92 8.24
CA GLN A 99 10.44 8.99 8.09
C GLN A 99 11.22 9.23 6.79
N MET A 100 10.56 9.34 5.64
CA MET A 100 11.22 9.59 4.35
C MET A 100 12.00 10.92 4.34
N ARG A 101 11.46 11.98 4.95
CA ARG A 101 12.18 13.26 5.10
C ARG A 101 13.45 13.10 5.95
N LYS A 102 13.40 12.26 6.99
CA LYS A 102 14.54 11.94 7.84
C LYS A 102 15.58 11.12 7.09
N ASP A 103 15.17 10.06 6.39
CA ASP A 103 16.08 9.21 5.62
C ASP A 103 16.79 10.00 4.51
N MET A 104 16.07 10.88 3.81
CA MET A 104 16.67 11.78 2.80
C MET A 104 17.68 12.75 3.42
N HIS A 105 17.40 13.27 4.61
CA HIS A 105 18.33 14.12 5.34
C HIS A 105 19.59 13.34 5.79
N ASP A 106 19.43 12.11 6.26
CA ASP A 106 20.53 11.25 6.70
C ASP A 106 21.40 10.79 5.52
N VAL A 107 20.81 10.47 4.37
CA VAL A 107 21.53 10.21 3.11
C VAL A 107 22.39 11.43 2.75
N ARG A 108 21.81 12.63 2.73
CA ARG A 108 22.54 13.87 2.41
C ARG A 108 23.68 14.16 3.39
N ARG A 109 23.54 13.79 4.67
CA ARG A 109 24.57 13.94 5.69
C ARG A 109 25.70 12.92 5.55
N LYS A 110 25.39 11.69 5.13
CA LYS A 110 26.37 10.60 4.99
C LYS A 110 27.33 10.78 3.81
N TYR A 111 26.92 11.54 2.79
CA TYR A 111 27.72 11.82 1.59
C TYR A 111 28.33 13.23 1.56
N ARG A 112 28.43 13.89 2.73
CA ARG A 112 29.13 15.17 2.92
C ARG A 112 30.35 14.95 3.80
#